data_AF-A0A382IMH8-F1
#
_entry.id   AF-A0A382IMH8-F1
#
_cell.length_a   1.000
_cell.length_b   1.000
_cell.length_c   1.000
_cell.angle_alpha   90.00
_cell.angle_beta   90.00
_cell.angle_gamma   90.00
#
_symmetry.space_group_name_H-M   'P 1'
#
loop_
_entity.id
_entity.type
_entity.pdbx_description
1 polymer ?
#
loop_
_entity_poly.entity_id
_entity_poly.type
_entity_poly.pdbx_seq_one_letter_code
_entity_poly.pdbx_strand_id
1 'polypeptide(L)'
;NKMVGIWGEGWKSSDAYGEQQTNQDLECQGDACLNLQWSEFLDSMIYAPAIDDGNEIFLNEKFKDKVVDGGDAQPWRHALIISHLLQTNKLENLKQGLINGAKGKWIKVLQSDPFLYQSGEYIDFQAYGNSLGWFYPTIIPLLEAHIVLQQNNMYNEEEFKMVHSWLEKRVWVLEQGPLDGLVSSAFKWNNFFEPANHESINKKVAYMLWGVADQNEVYFTAAINGFEDFYKSMRKKNGTFKNEHRKGDGANYGLQSGNVVGQCMIVMAVILEHQGIDVKKKYPKIEKFVQWASENYKNAEELGYGGGNNNLRFLSEDPSKRNTAGWMYLWDKEFGTNYTESNNFPHQTRTMITYGIADASNIITP
;
A
#
# COMPACT_ATOMS: atom_id res chain seq x y z
N ASN A 1 -5.05 13.84 22.25
CA ASN A 1 -4.09 12.84 21.74
C ASN A 1 -3.98 13.00 20.25
N LYS A 2 -2.81 13.40 19.75
CA LYS A 2 -2.61 13.61 18.31
C LYS A 2 -2.23 12.25 17.74
N MET A 3 -3.14 11.61 17.03
CA MET A 3 -2.79 10.37 16.34
C MET A 3 -1.93 10.70 15.13
N VAL A 4 -0.88 9.93 14.94
CA VAL A 4 0.20 10.21 13.98
C VAL A 4 0.22 9.15 12.88
N GLY A 5 0.42 9.56 11.63
CA GLY A 5 0.43 8.69 10.45
C GLY A 5 1.76 7.97 10.27
N ILE A 6 2.11 7.71 9.01
CA ILE A 6 3.38 7.10 8.61
C ILE A 6 4.52 8.10 8.79
N TRP A 7 4.29 9.37 8.47
CA TRP A 7 5.19 10.45 8.83
C TRP A 7 5.02 10.74 10.32
N GLY A 8 6.06 10.38 11.09
CA GLY A 8 6.13 10.61 12.53
C GLY A 8 6.13 12.10 12.89
N GLU A 9 5.84 12.41 14.15
CA GLU A 9 5.89 13.80 14.61
C GLU A 9 7.33 14.32 14.51
N GLY A 10 7.52 15.44 13.80
CA GLY A 10 8.82 16.08 13.62
C GLY A 10 9.72 15.46 12.55
N TRP A 11 9.27 14.40 11.87
CA TRP A 11 9.98 13.82 10.72
C TRP A 11 10.11 14.83 9.58
N LYS A 12 11.25 14.79 8.87
CA LYS A 12 11.57 15.70 7.77
C LYS A 12 12.27 14.98 6.63
N SER A 13 12.23 15.54 5.44
CA SER A 13 13.11 15.12 4.36
C SER A 13 14.51 15.67 4.55
N SER A 14 15.51 14.94 4.07
CA SER A 14 16.86 15.45 3.88
C SER A 14 16.90 16.52 2.79
N ASP A 15 17.83 17.47 2.93
CA ASP A 15 18.12 18.48 1.90
C ASP A 15 18.58 17.82 0.58
N ALA A 16 19.30 16.69 0.69
CA ALA A 16 19.80 15.91 -0.44
C ALA A 16 18.68 15.44 -1.38
N TYR A 17 17.49 15.14 -0.87
CA TYR A 17 16.36 14.77 -1.72
C TYR A 17 15.88 15.92 -2.61
N GLY A 18 15.85 17.14 -2.07
CA GLY A 18 15.48 18.35 -2.82
C GLY A 18 16.50 18.67 -3.94
N GLU A 19 17.78 18.38 -3.70
CA GLU A 19 18.86 18.59 -4.67
C GLU A 19 18.90 17.48 -5.74
N GLN A 20 18.73 16.22 -5.36
CA GLN A 20 18.71 15.05 -6.27
C GLN A 20 17.58 15.12 -7.30
N GLN A 21 16.46 15.75 -6.96
CA GLN A 21 15.32 15.99 -7.87
C GLN A 21 15.67 16.81 -9.12
N THR A 22 16.79 17.52 -9.14
CA THR A 22 17.29 18.20 -10.35
C THR A 22 17.98 17.24 -11.32
N ASN A 23 18.32 16.02 -10.89
CA ASN A 23 19.11 15.05 -11.65
C ASN A 23 18.63 13.60 -11.41
N GLN A 24 17.72 13.15 -12.28
CA GLN A 24 17.42 11.73 -12.58
C GLN A 24 16.60 10.92 -11.53
N ASP A 25 15.70 10.06 -12.05
CA ASP A 25 15.08 8.89 -11.39
C ASP A 25 13.66 8.96 -10.78
N LEU A 26 12.89 10.03 -10.98
CA LEU A 26 11.43 9.95 -10.81
C LEU A 26 10.73 10.37 -12.10
N GLU A 27 9.79 9.53 -12.59
CA GLU A 27 8.89 9.80 -13.74
C GLU A 27 8.06 11.09 -13.59
N CYS A 28 8.17 11.73 -12.43
CA CYS A 28 7.67 13.04 -12.17
C CYS A 28 8.86 14.03 -12.28
N GLN A 29 9.00 14.68 -13.44
CA GLN A 29 9.95 15.79 -13.65
C GLN A 29 9.23 17.13 -13.88
N GLY A 30 9.83 18.23 -13.41
CA GLY A 30 9.39 19.59 -13.70
C GLY A 30 8.07 20.01 -13.05
N ASP A 31 7.33 20.91 -13.70
CA ASP A 31 6.10 21.51 -13.18
C ASP A 31 5.00 20.49 -12.86
N ALA A 32 5.04 19.32 -13.48
CA ALA A 32 4.06 18.24 -13.29
C ALA A 32 4.05 17.67 -11.86
N CYS A 33 5.11 17.89 -11.08
CA CYS A 33 5.25 17.39 -9.69
C CYS A 33 5.04 18.46 -8.65
N LEU A 34 4.98 19.70 -9.10
CA LEU A 34 4.76 20.83 -8.21
C LEU A 34 3.31 20.87 -7.75
N ASN A 35 2.37 20.26 -8.49
CA ASN A 35 0.95 20.34 -8.19
C ASN A 35 0.24 19.00 -8.41
N LEU A 36 -0.60 18.61 -7.46
CA LEU A 36 -1.52 17.49 -7.63
C LEU A 36 -2.67 17.94 -8.55
N GLN A 37 -2.75 17.34 -9.74
CA GLN A 37 -3.76 17.65 -10.75
C GLN A 37 -4.73 16.49 -10.92
N TRP A 38 -6.01 16.83 -11.03
CA TRP A 38 -7.06 15.88 -11.32
C TRP A 38 -7.56 16.00 -12.77
N SER A 39 -7.87 14.89 -13.42
CA SER A 39 -8.38 14.77 -14.78
C SER A 39 -9.59 13.82 -14.85
N GLU A 40 -10.61 14.18 -15.64
CA GLU A 40 -11.81 13.34 -15.77
C GLU A 40 -11.51 11.99 -16.38
N PHE A 41 -10.60 11.92 -17.35
CA PHE A 41 -10.28 10.66 -18.00
C PHE A 41 -9.62 9.64 -17.05
N LEU A 42 -8.58 10.06 -16.31
CA LEU A 42 -7.79 9.13 -15.48
C LEU A 42 -8.34 8.98 -14.07
N ASP A 43 -9.10 9.96 -13.58
CA ASP A 43 -9.48 10.01 -12.16
C ASP A 43 -10.97 9.82 -11.97
N SER A 44 -11.78 9.82 -13.04
CA SER A 44 -13.18 9.39 -12.98
C SER A 44 -13.33 7.88 -12.82
N MET A 45 -12.22 7.13 -12.82
CA MET A 45 -12.19 5.70 -13.02
C MET A 45 -13.25 4.97 -12.18
N ILE A 46 -14.21 4.43 -12.93
CA ILE A 46 -15.34 3.62 -12.49
C ILE A 46 -14.92 2.14 -12.35
N TYR A 47 -13.70 1.79 -12.75
CA TYR A 47 -13.23 0.42 -12.91
C TYR A 47 -11.87 0.28 -12.22
N ALA A 48 -11.64 -0.75 -11.39
CA ALA A 48 -10.46 -1.50 -11.78
C ALA A 48 -10.85 -2.23 -13.04
N PRO A 49 -10.11 -2.10 -14.12
CA PRO A 49 -10.11 -3.22 -15.05
C PRO A 49 -9.80 -4.51 -14.29
N ALA A 50 -10.55 -5.56 -14.60
CA ALA A 50 -9.95 -6.88 -14.62
C ALA A 50 -8.62 -6.76 -15.38
N ILE A 51 -7.51 -7.16 -14.80
CA ILE A 51 -6.31 -7.32 -15.64
C ILE A 51 -6.59 -8.56 -16.46
N ASP A 52 -6.46 -8.54 -17.80
CA ASP A 52 -6.42 -9.78 -18.61
C ASP A 52 -5.06 -10.44 -18.33
N ASP A 53 -5.01 -11.27 -17.30
CA ASP A 53 -3.85 -12.11 -17.01
C ASP A 53 -3.96 -13.51 -17.63
N GLY A 54 -5.05 -13.74 -18.38
CA GLY A 54 -5.37 -14.97 -19.10
C GLY A 54 -6.20 -15.97 -18.29
N ASN A 55 -6.57 -15.65 -17.05
CA ASN A 55 -7.33 -16.54 -16.16
C ASN A 55 -8.81 -16.13 -16.00
N GLU A 56 -9.29 -15.14 -16.75
CA GLU A 56 -10.64 -14.61 -16.65
C GLU A 56 -11.65 -15.48 -17.41
N ILE A 57 -12.71 -15.86 -16.70
CA ILE A 57 -13.87 -16.54 -17.26
C ILE A 57 -15.02 -15.53 -17.33
N PHE A 58 -15.18 -14.90 -18.49
CA PHE A 58 -16.28 -13.97 -18.75
C PHE A 58 -17.61 -14.71 -18.87
N LEU A 59 -18.55 -14.42 -17.96
CA LEU A 59 -19.90 -14.99 -18.00
C LEU A 59 -20.77 -14.41 -19.13
N ASN A 60 -20.37 -13.28 -19.71
CA ASN A 60 -21.01 -12.66 -20.87
C ASN A 60 -19.98 -11.85 -21.66
N GLU A 61 -19.88 -12.10 -22.97
CA GLU A 61 -18.87 -11.47 -23.84
C GLU A 61 -18.96 -9.96 -23.89
N LYS A 62 -20.14 -9.37 -23.64
CA LYS A 62 -20.30 -7.90 -23.54
C LYS A 62 -19.54 -7.27 -22.38
N PHE A 63 -19.01 -8.08 -21.45
CA PHE A 63 -18.15 -7.60 -20.38
C PHE A 63 -16.67 -7.56 -20.77
N LYS A 64 -16.24 -8.29 -21.81
CA LYS A 64 -14.86 -8.23 -22.33
C LYS A 64 -14.51 -6.81 -22.75
N ASP A 65 -15.41 -6.16 -23.49
CA ASP A 65 -15.24 -4.77 -23.96
C ASP A 65 -15.39 -3.71 -22.85
N LYS A 66 -15.71 -4.11 -21.62
CA LYS A 66 -15.84 -3.21 -20.45
C LYS A 66 -14.62 -3.28 -19.54
N VAL A 67 -13.69 -4.18 -19.82
CA VAL A 67 -12.40 -4.26 -19.17
C VAL A 67 -11.44 -3.33 -19.91
N VAL A 68 -10.75 -2.45 -19.18
CA VAL A 68 -9.72 -1.55 -19.74
C VAL A 68 -8.33 -2.18 -19.59
N ASP A 69 -7.35 -1.78 -20.40
CA ASP A 69 -5.97 -2.18 -20.14
C ASP A 69 -5.50 -1.50 -18.84
N GLY A 70 -5.05 -2.30 -17.86
CA GLY A 70 -4.47 -1.79 -16.62
C GLY A 70 -3.22 -0.93 -16.85
N GLY A 71 -2.58 -1.00 -18.01
CA GLY A 71 -1.45 -0.14 -18.39
C GLY A 71 -1.82 1.32 -18.68
N ASP A 72 -3.05 1.59 -19.15
CA ASP A 72 -3.49 2.93 -19.56
C ASP A 72 -3.94 3.79 -18.36
N ALA A 73 -4.43 3.13 -17.31
CA ALA A 73 -4.66 3.74 -16.02
C ALA A 73 -3.36 3.72 -15.22
N GLN A 74 -2.76 4.88 -14.91
CA GLN A 74 -1.60 4.96 -14.03
C GLN A 74 -2.04 5.31 -12.59
N PRO A 75 -2.59 4.37 -11.80
CA PRO A 75 -3.15 4.63 -10.47
C PRO A 75 -2.09 5.09 -9.45
N TRP A 76 -0.82 4.85 -9.74
CA TRP A 76 0.30 5.34 -8.93
C TRP A 76 0.67 6.80 -9.23
N ARG A 77 0.09 7.44 -10.25
CA ARG A 77 0.39 8.84 -10.61
C ARG A 77 0.16 9.79 -9.43
N HIS A 78 -0.99 9.69 -8.78
CA HIS A 78 -1.28 10.50 -7.59
C HIS A 78 -0.35 10.14 -6.44
N ALA A 79 -0.10 8.84 -6.23
CA ALA A 79 0.79 8.34 -5.19
C ALA A 79 2.19 8.97 -5.31
N LEU A 80 2.73 9.03 -6.52
CA LEU A 80 4.02 9.63 -6.83
C LEU A 80 4.04 11.13 -6.51
N ILE A 81 3.06 11.89 -7.01
CA ILE A 81 2.98 13.34 -6.80
C ILE A 81 2.76 13.67 -5.32
N ILE A 82 1.84 12.97 -4.65
CA ILE A 82 1.57 13.15 -3.22
C ILE A 82 2.83 12.88 -2.41
N SER A 83 3.51 11.76 -2.66
CA SER A 83 4.75 11.41 -1.97
C SER A 83 5.83 12.46 -2.16
N HIS A 84 5.96 13.00 -3.38
CA HIS A 84 6.90 14.08 -3.64
C HIS A 84 6.53 15.37 -2.91
N LEU A 85 5.25 15.77 -2.91
CA LEU A 85 4.79 16.99 -2.23
C LEU A 85 4.93 16.89 -0.71
N LEU A 86 4.67 15.72 -0.14
CA LEU A 86 4.93 15.42 1.27
C LEU A 86 6.43 15.55 1.58
N GLN A 87 7.27 14.84 0.81
CA GLN A 87 8.70 14.80 1.07
C GLN A 87 9.39 16.15 0.81
N THR A 88 8.91 16.95 -0.14
CA THR A 88 9.42 18.33 -0.36
C THR A 88 8.73 19.39 0.49
N ASN A 89 7.88 19.00 1.45
CA ASN A 89 7.14 19.90 2.33
C ASN A 89 6.33 20.98 1.58
N LYS A 90 5.85 20.69 0.36
CA LYS A 90 5.00 21.57 -0.46
C LYS A 90 3.53 21.41 -0.06
N LEU A 91 3.26 21.60 1.22
CA LEU A 91 1.96 21.28 1.84
C LEU A 91 0.80 22.12 1.29
N GLU A 92 1.04 23.37 0.89
CA GLU A 92 -0.02 24.20 0.29
C GLU A 92 -0.50 23.65 -1.05
N ASN A 93 0.42 23.18 -1.89
CA ASN A 93 0.09 22.59 -3.19
C ASN A 93 -0.63 21.25 -3.00
N LEU A 94 -0.23 20.47 -1.98
CA LEU A 94 -0.90 19.24 -1.59
C LEU A 94 -2.32 19.52 -1.09
N LYS A 95 -2.49 20.50 -0.20
CA LYS A 95 -3.79 20.96 0.33
C LYS A 95 -4.73 21.37 -0.80
N GLN A 96 -4.26 22.22 -1.71
CA GLN A 96 -5.06 22.68 -2.84
C GLN A 96 -5.43 21.52 -3.78
N GLY A 97 -4.51 20.58 -3.97
CA GLY A 97 -4.77 19.31 -4.64
C GLY A 97 -5.94 18.54 -4.03
N LEU A 98 -5.92 18.30 -2.72
CA LEU A 98 -7.00 17.59 -2.02
C LEU A 98 -8.33 18.35 -2.07
N ILE A 99 -8.33 19.68 -1.93
CA ILE A 99 -9.53 20.52 -2.07
C ILE A 99 -10.12 20.42 -3.49
N ASN A 100 -9.27 20.48 -4.53
CA ASN A 100 -9.71 20.31 -5.92
C ASN A 100 -10.30 18.91 -6.16
N GLY A 101 -9.69 17.89 -5.55
CA GLY A 101 -10.22 16.53 -5.53
C GLY A 101 -11.60 16.46 -4.90
N ALA A 102 -11.77 17.12 -3.75
CA ALA A 102 -13.01 17.14 -2.99
C ALA A 102 -14.16 17.87 -3.70
N LYS A 103 -13.85 18.93 -4.47
CA LYS A 103 -14.82 19.66 -5.29
C LYS A 103 -15.23 18.92 -6.56
N GLY A 104 -14.39 18.02 -7.07
CA GLY A 104 -14.67 17.27 -8.30
C GLY A 104 -15.41 15.96 -8.07
N LYS A 105 -15.81 15.32 -9.19
CA LYS A 105 -16.56 14.05 -9.20
C LYS A 105 -15.67 12.86 -9.55
N TRP A 106 -14.49 12.78 -8.94
CA TRP A 106 -13.44 11.86 -9.43
C TRP A 106 -13.75 10.39 -9.07
N ILE A 107 -14.16 10.04 -7.85
CA ILE A 107 -14.57 8.64 -7.56
C ILE A 107 -16.10 8.55 -7.51
N LYS A 108 -16.72 7.93 -8.53
CA LYS A 108 -18.19 7.87 -8.67
C LYS A 108 -18.78 6.53 -8.19
N VAL A 109 -18.17 5.39 -8.53
CA VAL A 109 -18.68 4.03 -8.20
C VAL A 109 -17.51 3.03 -8.17
N LEU A 110 -17.42 2.17 -7.14
CA LEU A 110 -16.60 0.95 -7.18
C LEU A 110 -17.41 -0.15 -7.86
N GLN A 111 -16.89 -0.74 -8.93
CA GLN A 111 -17.55 -1.84 -9.61
C GLN A 111 -17.05 -3.20 -9.14
N SER A 112 -17.97 -4.16 -9.07
CA SER A 112 -17.62 -5.57 -8.90
C SER A 112 -17.11 -6.13 -10.21
N ASP A 113 -16.20 -7.08 -10.12
CA ASP A 113 -15.65 -7.93 -11.16
C ASP A 113 -16.79 -8.50 -12.02
N PRO A 114 -16.76 -8.30 -13.34
CA PRO A 114 -17.77 -8.84 -14.24
C PRO A 114 -17.46 -10.26 -14.75
N PHE A 115 -16.51 -10.96 -14.11
CA PHE A 115 -15.98 -12.26 -14.52
C PHE A 115 -15.70 -13.15 -13.29
N LEU A 116 -15.46 -14.44 -13.55
CA LEU A 116 -14.90 -15.37 -12.57
C LEU A 116 -13.40 -15.54 -12.85
N TYR A 117 -12.61 -15.86 -11.83
CA TYR A 117 -11.17 -16.00 -11.91
C TYR A 117 -10.77 -17.47 -11.73
N GLN A 118 -9.94 -18.01 -12.63
CA GLN A 118 -9.41 -19.37 -12.53
C GLN A 118 -8.09 -19.36 -11.71
N SER A 119 -8.13 -19.89 -10.49
CA SER A 119 -6.94 -20.03 -9.62
C SER A 119 -6.56 -21.51 -9.50
N GLY A 120 -5.63 -21.96 -10.36
CA GLY A 120 -5.25 -23.37 -10.44
C GLY A 120 -6.43 -24.25 -10.87
N GLU A 121 -6.87 -25.17 -10.02
CA GLU A 121 -8.05 -26.04 -10.29
C GLU A 121 -9.39 -25.40 -9.88
N TYR A 122 -9.36 -24.30 -9.13
CA TYR A 122 -10.56 -23.67 -8.57
C TYR A 122 -10.97 -22.42 -9.35
N ILE A 123 -12.25 -22.08 -9.25
CA ILE A 123 -12.84 -20.89 -9.85
C ILE A 123 -13.40 -20.03 -8.74
N ASP A 124 -13.01 -18.78 -8.74
CA ASP A 124 -13.31 -17.81 -7.70
C ASP A 124 -14.11 -16.64 -8.28
N PHE A 125 -15.05 -16.14 -7.50
CA PHE A 125 -15.67 -14.84 -7.72
C PHE A 125 -15.12 -13.88 -6.67
N GLN A 126 -14.15 -13.06 -7.07
CA GLN A 126 -13.43 -12.14 -6.18
C GLN A 126 -14.22 -10.86 -5.87
N ALA A 127 -15.37 -10.66 -6.53
CA ALA A 127 -16.25 -9.52 -6.38
C ALA A 127 -15.53 -8.17 -6.53
N TYR A 128 -14.97 -7.59 -5.48
CA TYR A 128 -14.30 -6.28 -5.56
C TYR A 128 -12.77 -6.38 -5.46
N GLY A 129 -12.21 -7.58 -5.42
CA GLY A 129 -10.78 -7.80 -5.18
C GLY A 129 -9.89 -7.02 -6.14
N ASN A 130 -10.15 -7.12 -7.44
CA ASN A 130 -9.40 -6.39 -8.46
C ASN A 130 -9.59 -4.89 -8.30
N SER A 131 -10.85 -4.42 -8.25
CA SER A 131 -11.24 -3.02 -7.96
C SER A 131 -10.49 -2.39 -6.79
N LEU A 132 -10.32 -3.13 -5.71
CA LEU A 132 -9.65 -2.63 -4.52
C LEU A 132 -8.13 -2.60 -4.67
N GLY A 133 -7.54 -3.56 -5.39
CA GLY A 133 -6.12 -3.54 -5.75
C GLY A 133 -5.67 -2.27 -6.49
N TRP A 134 -6.56 -1.67 -7.29
CA TRP A 134 -6.31 -0.38 -7.97
C TRP A 134 -6.65 0.82 -7.10
N PHE A 135 -7.56 0.65 -6.15
CA PHE A 135 -7.97 1.70 -5.22
C PHE A 135 -6.93 1.99 -4.14
N TYR A 136 -6.25 0.97 -3.60
CA TYR A 136 -5.26 1.14 -2.51
C TYR A 136 -4.13 2.13 -2.84
N PRO A 137 -3.47 2.07 -4.02
CA PRO A 137 -2.45 3.04 -4.42
C PRO A 137 -2.96 4.48 -4.55
N THR A 138 -4.28 4.68 -4.60
CA THR A 138 -4.88 6.02 -4.64
C THR A 138 -5.29 6.48 -3.24
N ILE A 139 -6.01 5.65 -2.48
CA ILE A 139 -6.58 6.06 -1.18
C ILE A 139 -5.51 6.17 -0.08
N ILE A 140 -4.57 5.23 0.01
CA ILE A 140 -3.56 5.21 1.08
C ILE A 140 -2.72 6.51 1.10
N PRO A 141 -2.12 6.98 -0.01
CA PRO A 141 -1.34 8.21 0.03
C PRO A 141 -2.21 9.46 0.27
N LEU A 142 -3.48 9.46 -0.14
CA LEU A 142 -4.42 10.54 0.19
C LEU A 142 -4.71 10.62 1.69
N LEU A 143 -4.88 9.47 2.34
CA LEU A 143 -5.08 9.40 3.79
C LEU A 143 -3.85 9.93 4.53
N GLU A 144 -2.65 9.49 4.14
CA GLU A 144 -1.41 9.97 4.73
C GLU A 144 -1.23 11.48 4.53
N ALA A 145 -1.49 11.98 3.32
CA ALA A 145 -1.48 13.40 3.03
C ALA A 145 -2.43 14.20 3.94
N HIS A 146 -3.66 13.71 4.10
CA HIS A 146 -4.65 14.34 4.96
C HIS A 146 -4.20 14.38 6.42
N ILE A 147 -3.57 13.31 6.93
CA ILE A 147 -2.99 13.27 8.28
C ILE A 147 -1.91 14.33 8.44
N VAL A 148 -0.93 14.38 7.54
CA VAL A 148 0.17 15.35 7.61
C VAL A 148 -0.35 16.79 7.55
N LEU A 149 -1.33 17.09 6.69
CA LEU A 149 -1.95 18.42 6.61
C LEU A 149 -2.69 18.81 7.90
N GLN A 150 -3.41 17.86 8.53
CA GLN A 150 -4.02 18.08 9.84
C GLN A 150 -2.96 18.36 10.92
N GLN A 151 -1.89 17.57 10.97
CA GLN A 151 -0.84 17.73 11.97
C GLN A 151 -0.15 19.10 11.91
N ASN A 152 -0.09 19.69 10.71
CA ASN A 152 0.49 21.00 10.44
C ASN A 152 -0.55 22.14 10.47
N ASN A 153 -1.80 21.86 10.88
CA ASN A 153 -2.90 22.83 10.93
C ASN A 153 -3.11 23.60 9.60
N MET A 154 -2.98 22.90 8.47
CA MET A 154 -3.01 23.53 7.15
C MET A 154 -4.43 23.91 6.68
N TYR A 155 -5.46 23.29 7.25
CA TYR A 155 -6.86 23.51 6.89
C TYR A 155 -7.51 24.58 7.75
N ASN A 156 -8.38 25.39 7.16
CA ASN A 156 -9.48 25.99 7.90
C ASN A 156 -10.64 24.98 8.10
N GLU A 157 -11.64 25.35 8.90
CA GLU A 157 -12.76 24.45 9.24
C GLU A 157 -13.55 23.97 8.01
N GLU A 158 -13.82 24.86 7.04
CA GLU A 158 -14.58 24.52 5.83
C GLU A 158 -13.79 23.57 4.91
N GLU A 159 -12.50 23.85 4.73
CA GLU A 159 -11.59 23.01 3.95
C GLU A 159 -11.45 21.62 4.57
N PHE A 160 -11.24 21.57 5.90
CA PHE A 160 -11.17 20.31 6.62
C PHE A 160 -12.45 19.50 6.41
N LYS A 161 -13.62 20.09 6.67
CA LYS A 161 -14.91 19.39 6.53
C LYS A 161 -15.12 18.88 5.11
N MET A 162 -14.76 19.66 4.10
CA MET A 162 -14.88 19.31 2.69
C MET A 162 -14.01 18.11 2.32
N VAL A 163 -12.70 18.16 2.63
CA VAL A 163 -11.75 17.11 2.30
C VAL A 163 -12.02 15.86 3.13
N HIS A 164 -12.28 16.02 4.42
CA HIS A 164 -12.54 14.91 5.33
C HIS A 164 -13.79 14.12 4.94
N SER A 165 -14.93 14.79 4.68
CA SER A 165 -16.16 14.13 4.21
C SER A 165 -15.98 13.44 2.84
N TRP A 166 -15.07 13.96 2.02
CA TRP A 166 -14.75 13.39 0.71
C TRP A 166 -13.92 12.10 0.83
N LEU A 167 -13.01 12.03 1.79
CA LEU A 167 -12.22 10.84 2.12
C LEU A 167 -13.05 9.80 2.90
N GLU A 168 -13.90 10.22 3.83
CA GLU A 168 -14.80 9.33 4.59
C GLU A 168 -15.64 8.45 3.66
N LYS A 169 -16.29 9.06 2.66
CA LYS A 169 -17.08 8.34 1.65
C LYS A 169 -16.26 7.33 0.86
N ARG A 170 -14.97 7.60 0.65
CA ARG A 170 -14.04 6.72 -0.07
C ARG A 170 -13.54 5.59 0.81
N VAL A 171 -13.29 5.84 2.08
CA VAL A 171 -12.94 4.78 3.03
C VAL A 171 -14.09 3.81 3.22
N TRP A 172 -15.34 4.31 3.25
CA TRP A 172 -16.52 3.43 3.33
C TRP A 172 -16.61 2.40 2.19
N VAL A 173 -16.06 2.69 1.01
CA VAL A 173 -15.99 1.73 -0.10
C VAL A 173 -15.15 0.50 0.23
N LEU A 174 -14.19 0.63 1.15
CA LEU A 174 -13.35 -0.48 1.62
C LEU A 174 -14.13 -1.54 2.38
N GLU A 175 -15.35 -1.25 2.85
CA GLU A 175 -16.25 -2.25 3.45
C GLU A 175 -16.69 -3.32 2.42
N GLN A 176 -16.44 -3.12 1.12
CA GLN A 176 -16.65 -4.11 0.07
C GLN A 176 -15.35 -4.91 -0.19
N GLY A 177 -15.43 -6.21 -0.53
CA GLY A 177 -14.28 -7.07 -0.91
C GLY A 177 -13.05 -7.03 0.02
N PRO A 178 -11.84 -7.35 -0.47
CA PRO A 178 -11.24 -8.71 -0.53
C PRO A 178 -10.97 -9.35 0.86
N LEU A 179 -11.82 -9.09 1.86
CA LEU A 179 -12.90 -10.03 2.13
C LEU A 179 -13.44 -9.93 3.55
N ASP A 180 -14.52 -9.19 3.57
CA ASP A 180 -15.75 -9.67 4.18
C ASP A 180 -16.48 -10.74 3.28
N GLY A 181 -15.74 -11.66 2.62
CA GLY A 181 -16.21 -12.94 1.98
C GLY A 181 -16.02 -13.15 0.45
N LEU A 182 -15.32 -14.22 0.01
CA LEU A 182 -15.18 -14.67 -1.41
C LEU A 182 -16.24 -15.72 -1.71
N VAL A 183 -16.60 -15.91 -2.98
CA VAL A 183 -17.33 -17.11 -3.39
C VAL A 183 -16.43 -17.98 -4.27
N SER A 184 -16.24 -19.24 -3.91
CA SER A 184 -15.28 -20.12 -4.59
C SER A 184 -15.86 -21.51 -4.86
N SER A 185 -15.49 -22.09 -6.01
CA SER A 185 -15.84 -23.47 -6.36
C SER A 185 -15.24 -24.48 -5.39
N ALA A 186 -14.08 -24.18 -4.78
CA ALA A 186 -13.46 -24.99 -3.73
C ALA A 186 -14.39 -25.18 -2.51
N PHE A 187 -15.25 -24.19 -2.26
CA PHE A 187 -16.19 -24.17 -1.15
C PHE A 187 -17.64 -24.35 -1.60
N LYS A 188 -17.86 -25.02 -2.73
CA LYS A 188 -19.19 -25.28 -3.32
C LYS A 188 -19.98 -23.98 -3.54
N TRP A 189 -19.31 -22.92 -3.95
CA TRP A 189 -19.88 -21.58 -4.14
C TRP A 189 -20.51 -20.99 -2.87
N ASN A 190 -19.98 -21.33 -1.70
CA ASN A 190 -20.31 -20.64 -0.45
C ASN A 190 -19.32 -19.52 -0.16
N ASN A 191 -19.76 -18.56 0.66
CA ASN A 191 -18.89 -17.54 1.22
C ASN A 191 -17.78 -18.18 2.05
N PHE A 192 -16.55 -17.79 1.76
CA PHE A 192 -15.35 -18.18 2.49
C PHE A 192 -14.51 -16.95 2.83
N PHE A 193 -13.95 -16.96 4.03
CA PHE A 193 -12.99 -15.94 4.48
C PHE A 193 -11.58 -16.51 4.31
N GLU A 194 -10.84 -15.97 3.36
CA GLU A 194 -9.45 -16.38 3.17
C GLU A 194 -8.60 -16.00 4.39
N PRO A 195 -7.61 -16.84 4.75
CA PRO A 195 -6.59 -16.44 5.71
C PRO A 195 -5.87 -15.16 5.25
N ALA A 196 -5.49 -14.33 6.21
CA ALA A 196 -4.70 -13.11 5.99
C ALA A 196 -3.59 -13.30 4.95
N ASN A 197 -3.62 -12.46 3.90
CA ASN A 197 -2.80 -12.58 2.69
C ASN A 197 -2.42 -11.20 2.06
N HIS A 198 -1.67 -11.20 0.96
CA HIS A 198 -1.21 -9.99 0.27
C HIS A 198 -2.32 -9.15 -0.38
N GLU A 199 -3.47 -9.76 -0.70
CA GLU A 199 -4.63 -9.06 -1.26
C GLU A 199 -5.39 -8.26 -0.18
N SER A 200 -5.44 -8.79 1.05
CA SER A 200 -6.25 -8.22 2.15
C SER A 200 -5.50 -7.21 3.03
N ILE A 201 -4.17 -7.22 3.03
CA ILE A 201 -3.40 -6.41 4.00
C ILE A 201 -3.49 -4.89 3.77
N ASN A 202 -3.57 -4.42 2.52
CA ASN A 202 -3.67 -3.00 2.21
C ASN A 202 -4.97 -2.37 2.76
N LYS A 203 -6.05 -3.14 2.85
CA LYS A 203 -7.29 -2.73 3.54
C LYS A 203 -7.01 -2.36 5.00
N LYS A 204 -6.16 -3.14 5.69
CA LYS A 204 -5.81 -2.92 7.09
C LYS A 204 -4.91 -1.69 7.28
N VAL A 205 -4.00 -1.43 6.33
CA VAL A 205 -3.24 -0.16 6.31
C VAL A 205 -4.17 1.04 6.15
N ALA A 206 -5.09 0.98 5.19
CA ALA A 206 -6.04 2.07 4.94
C ALA A 206 -6.96 2.32 6.16
N TYR A 207 -7.45 1.26 6.82
CA TYR A 207 -8.20 1.38 8.07
C TYR A 207 -7.38 2.01 9.20
N MET A 208 -6.10 1.66 9.32
CA MET A 208 -5.22 2.22 10.35
C MET A 208 -5.07 3.73 10.14
N LEU A 209 -4.77 4.15 8.91
CA LEU A 209 -4.62 5.55 8.55
C LEU A 209 -5.93 6.32 8.69
N TRP A 210 -7.07 5.74 8.29
CA TRP A 210 -8.36 6.40 8.51
C TRP A 210 -8.67 6.54 9.99
N GLY A 211 -8.42 5.49 10.79
CA GLY A 211 -8.55 5.55 12.25
C GLY A 211 -7.74 6.70 12.86
N VAL A 212 -6.52 6.93 12.37
CA VAL A 212 -5.70 8.09 12.73
C VAL A 212 -6.35 9.41 12.26
N ALA A 213 -6.69 9.49 10.97
CA ALA A 213 -7.16 10.70 10.31
C ALA A 213 -8.52 11.21 10.81
N ASP A 214 -9.39 10.30 11.24
CA ASP A 214 -10.76 10.55 11.72
C ASP A 214 -10.88 10.50 13.24
N GLN A 215 -9.79 10.20 13.94
CA GLN A 215 -9.82 9.89 15.36
C GLN A 215 -10.81 8.77 15.72
N ASN A 216 -10.90 7.77 14.84
CA ASN A 216 -11.93 6.76 14.86
C ASN A 216 -11.41 5.44 15.43
N GLU A 217 -11.76 5.19 16.70
CA GLU A 217 -11.35 3.99 17.42
C GLU A 217 -11.86 2.69 16.77
N VAL A 218 -12.99 2.71 16.05
CA VAL A 218 -13.56 1.51 15.42
C VAL A 218 -12.67 1.05 14.26
N TYR A 219 -12.34 1.95 13.34
CA TYR A 219 -11.43 1.62 12.23
C TYR A 219 -10.01 1.31 12.72
N PHE A 220 -9.52 2.07 13.71
CA PHE A 220 -8.19 1.82 14.27
C PHE A 220 -8.12 0.44 14.96
N THR A 221 -9.15 0.06 15.71
CA THR A 221 -9.24 -1.27 16.34
C THR A 221 -9.37 -2.38 15.28
N ALA A 222 -10.18 -2.18 14.24
CA ALA A 222 -10.29 -3.13 13.13
C ALA A 222 -8.94 -3.35 12.41
N ALA A 223 -8.14 -2.29 12.28
CA ALA A 223 -6.79 -2.38 11.74
C ALA A 223 -5.82 -3.12 12.67
N ILE A 224 -5.86 -2.86 13.99
CA ILE A 224 -5.06 -3.60 14.98
C ILE A 224 -5.40 -5.09 14.96
N ASN A 225 -6.69 -5.44 14.94
CA ASN A 225 -7.11 -6.84 14.85
C ASN A 225 -6.55 -7.51 13.59
N GLY A 226 -6.63 -6.83 12.44
CA GLY A 226 -5.99 -7.29 11.21
C GLY A 226 -4.48 -7.48 11.35
N PHE A 227 -3.77 -6.48 11.88
CA PHE A 227 -2.33 -6.56 12.14
C PHE A 227 -1.98 -7.77 13.02
N GLU A 228 -2.72 -8.00 14.10
CA GLU A 228 -2.50 -9.12 15.01
C GLU A 228 -2.76 -10.47 14.34
N ASP A 229 -3.71 -10.57 13.41
CA ASP A 229 -3.98 -11.79 12.65
C ASP A 229 -2.82 -12.11 11.67
N PHE A 230 -2.30 -11.10 10.97
CA PHE A 230 -1.08 -11.25 10.18
C PHE A 230 0.12 -11.62 11.07
N TYR A 231 0.27 -10.96 12.22
CA TYR A 231 1.33 -11.26 13.18
C TYR A 231 1.25 -12.72 13.66
N LYS A 232 0.07 -13.25 13.99
CA LYS A 232 -0.13 -14.67 14.38
C LYS A 232 0.33 -15.64 13.28
N SER A 233 0.20 -15.25 12.01
CA SER A 233 0.69 -16.04 10.86
C SER A 233 2.23 -16.08 10.76
N MET A 234 2.95 -15.14 11.37
CA MET A 234 4.42 -15.07 11.32
C MET A 234 5.08 -16.23 12.06
N ARG A 235 6.13 -16.81 11.46
CA ARG A 235 6.93 -17.88 12.06
C ARG A 235 7.77 -17.34 13.23
N LYS A 236 7.86 -18.11 14.32
CA LYS A 236 8.62 -17.73 15.53
C LYS A 236 10.13 -17.59 15.28
N LYS A 237 10.68 -18.39 14.36
CA LYS A 237 12.12 -18.48 14.09
C LYS A 237 12.66 -17.24 13.39
N ASN A 238 12.04 -16.85 12.28
CA ASN A 238 12.55 -15.85 11.34
C ASN A 238 11.50 -14.81 10.92
N GLY A 239 10.34 -14.78 11.57
CA GLY A 239 9.29 -13.79 11.27
C GLY A 239 8.53 -14.00 9.96
N THR A 240 8.93 -14.89 9.05
CA THR A 240 8.26 -14.99 7.74
C THR A 240 6.80 -15.42 7.84
N PHE A 241 5.97 -14.92 6.92
CA PHE A 241 4.52 -15.18 6.90
C PHE A 241 4.20 -16.58 6.39
N LYS A 242 3.43 -17.37 7.15
CA LYS A 242 3.06 -18.75 6.77
C LYS A 242 2.32 -18.84 5.45
N ASN A 243 1.42 -17.90 5.22
CA ASN A 243 0.52 -17.93 4.07
C ASN A 243 1.16 -17.36 2.81
N GLU A 244 2.20 -16.53 2.91
CA GLU A 244 2.86 -15.93 1.75
C GLU A 244 4.20 -16.58 1.40
N HIS A 245 5.05 -16.80 2.40
CA HIS A 245 6.34 -17.47 2.21
C HIS A 245 6.13 -18.99 2.25
N ARG A 246 5.53 -19.53 1.18
CA ARG A 246 5.21 -20.96 1.04
C ARG A 246 6.34 -21.75 0.35
N LYS A 247 6.41 -23.05 0.64
CA LYS A 247 7.25 -24.02 -0.06
C LYS A 247 6.33 -24.98 -0.83
N GLY A 248 6.67 -25.38 -2.06
CA GLY A 248 5.84 -26.23 -2.92
C GLY A 248 5.03 -25.49 -4.00
N ASP A 249 4.09 -26.19 -4.63
CA ASP A 249 3.32 -25.70 -5.78
C ASP A 249 2.21 -24.71 -5.36
N GLY A 250 2.13 -23.58 -6.07
CA GLY A 250 1.10 -22.53 -5.87
C GLY A 250 1.48 -21.24 -6.60
N ALA A 251 0.71 -20.82 -7.60
CA ALA A 251 1.11 -19.77 -8.53
C ALA A 251 1.32 -18.39 -7.86
N ASN A 252 0.46 -17.99 -6.92
CA ASN A 252 0.39 -16.60 -6.42
C ASN A 252 1.17 -16.33 -5.13
N TYR A 253 1.86 -17.31 -4.56
CA TYR A 253 2.58 -17.18 -3.30
C TYR A 253 4.09 -17.32 -3.50
N GLY A 254 4.88 -16.58 -2.74
CA GLY A 254 6.33 -16.60 -2.85
C GLY A 254 6.98 -15.38 -2.19
N LEU A 255 8.23 -15.10 -2.56
CA LEU A 255 8.96 -13.94 -2.04
C LEU A 255 8.31 -12.61 -2.43
N GLN A 256 7.73 -12.49 -3.64
CA GLN A 256 7.10 -11.25 -4.07
C GLN A 256 5.89 -10.89 -3.20
N SER A 257 5.00 -11.86 -2.96
CA SER A 257 3.80 -11.67 -2.13
C SER A 257 4.16 -11.52 -0.65
N GLY A 258 5.19 -12.25 -0.21
CA GLY A 258 5.81 -12.09 1.10
C GLY A 258 6.34 -10.69 1.35
N ASN A 259 6.94 -10.05 0.34
CA ASN A 259 7.40 -8.66 0.43
C ASN A 259 6.24 -7.66 0.49
N VAL A 260 5.14 -7.87 -0.25
CA VAL A 260 3.94 -7.02 -0.16
C VAL A 260 3.38 -7.01 1.27
N VAL A 261 3.23 -8.20 1.87
CA VAL A 261 2.76 -8.32 3.26
C VAL A 261 3.76 -7.72 4.24
N GLY A 262 5.06 -7.96 4.03
CA GLY A 262 6.13 -7.38 4.83
C GLY A 262 6.09 -5.85 4.86
N GLN A 263 6.04 -5.23 3.69
CA GLN A 263 5.94 -3.79 3.52
C GLN A 263 4.77 -3.19 4.31
N CYS A 264 3.58 -3.77 4.18
CA CYS A 264 2.39 -3.29 4.90
C CYS A 264 2.49 -3.50 6.41
N MET A 265 3.00 -4.64 6.86
CA MET A 265 3.20 -4.92 8.28
C MET A 265 4.18 -3.93 8.92
N ILE A 266 5.21 -3.52 8.20
CA ILE A 266 6.20 -2.55 8.68
C ILE A 266 5.61 -1.15 8.75
N VAL A 267 4.85 -0.73 7.74
CA VAL A 267 4.10 0.54 7.77
C VAL A 267 3.15 0.60 8.98
N MET A 268 2.38 -0.47 9.21
CA MET A 268 1.48 -0.53 10.36
C MET A 268 2.25 -0.53 11.69
N ALA A 269 3.38 -1.24 11.76
CA ALA A 269 4.24 -1.23 12.93
C ALA A 269 4.75 0.19 13.25
N VAL A 270 5.26 0.92 12.26
CA VAL A 270 5.70 2.32 12.42
C VAL A 270 4.56 3.20 12.95
N ILE A 271 3.36 3.11 12.39
CA ILE A 271 2.20 3.86 12.88
C ILE A 271 1.87 3.51 14.34
N LEU A 272 1.97 2.24 14.74
CA LEU A 272 1.76 1.81 16.12
C LEU A 272 2.84 2.35 17.07
N GLU A 273 4.11 2.36 16.64
CA GLU A 273 5.21 2.98 17.39
C GLU A 273 4.94 4.47 17.63
N HIS A 274 4.49 5.19 16.59
CA HIS A 274 4.06 6.58 16.72
C HIS A 274 2.88 6.80 17.67
N GLN A 275 2.05 5.76 17.91
CA GLN A 275 0.99 5.82 18.92
C GLN A 275 1.49 5.46 20.34
N GLY A 276 2.80 5.27 20.53
CA GLY A 276 3.42 4.94 21.81
C GLY A 276 3.42 3.45 22.15
N ILE A 277 3.17 2.57 21.18
CA ILE A 277 3.28 1.13 21.37
C ILE A 277 4.72 0.72 21.06
N ASP A 278 5.48 0.27 22.06
CA ASP A 278 6.80 -0.35 21.86
C ASP A 278 6.65 -1.64 21.02
N VAL A 279 6.84 -1.51 19.71
CA VAL A 279 6.65 -2.58 18.73
C VAL A 279 7.69 -3.66 18.90
N LYS A 280 8.95 -3.30 19.15
CA LYS A 280 10.04 -4.28 19.29
C LYS A 280 9.76 -5.21 20.48
N LYS A 281 9.21 -4.68 21.57
CA LYS A 281 8.82 -5.45 22.74
C LYS A 281 7.52 -6.22 22.55
N LYS A 282 6.46 -5.57 22.03
CA LYS A 282 5.13 -6.19 21.92
C LYS A 282 5.07 -7.21 20.77
N TYR A 283 5.74 -6.92 19.66
CA TYR A 283 5.68 -7.70 18.42
C TYR A 283 7.07 -8.12 17.90
N PRO A 284 7.87 -8.87 18.68
CA PRO A 284 9.28 -9.16 18.36
C PRO A 284 9.52 -9.99 17.08
N LYS A 285 8.49 -10.57 16.46
CA LYS A 285 8.62 -11.27 15.18
C LYS A 285 8.77 -10.31 14.00
N ILE A 286 8.38 -9.05 14.15
CA ILE A 286 8.51 -8.03 13.10
C ILE A 286 9.99 -7.78 12.81
N GLU A 287 10.79 -7.44 13.82
CA GLU A 287 12.25 -7.26 13.66
C GLU A 287 12.92 -8.52 13.11
N LYS A 288 12.53 -9.71 13.58
CA LYS A 288 13.06 -10.96 13.03
C LYS A 288 12.80 -11.12 11.54
N PHE A 289 11.64 -10.66 11.07
CA PHE A 289 11.33 -10.66 9.64
C PHE A 289 12.20 -9.65 8.89
N VAL A 290 12.36 -8.42 9.39
CA VAL A 290 13.24 -7.41 8.76
C VAL A 290 14.66 -7.93 8.64
N GLN A 291 15.23 -8.43 9.75
CA GLN A 291 16.55 -9.02 9.76
C GLN A 291 16.66 -10.15 8.74
N TRP A 292 15.75 -11.12 8.80
CA TRP A 292 15.75 -12.26 7.90
C TRP A 292 15.65 -11.82 6.43
N ALA A 293 14.73 -10.92 6.10
CA ALA A 293 14.54 -10.43 4.73
C ALA A 293 15.80 -9.71 4.22
N SER A 294 16.43 -8.91 5.08
CA SER A 294 17.65 -8.16 4.74
C SER A 294 18.82 -9.07 4.36
N GLU A 295 18.98 -10.19 5.06
CA GLU A 295 20.05 -11.18 4.83
C GLU A 295 19.73 -12.14 3.67
N ASN A 296 18.45 -12.42 3.40
CA ASN A 296 18.06 -13.58 2.60
C ASN A 296 17.46 -13.24 1.23
N TYR A 297 16.77 -12.10 1.05
CA TYR A 297 16.05 -11.83 -0.21
C TYR A 297 16.94 -11.84 -1.46
N LYS A 298 18.23 -11.51 -1.32
CA LYS A 298 19.20 -11.55 -2.42
C LYS A 298 19.60 -12.95 -2.86
N ASN A 299 19.43 -13.94 -1.98
CA ASN A 299 19.79 -15.34 -2.21
C ASN A 299 18.54 -16.20 -2.39
N ALA A 300 17.50 -15.65 -3.02
CA ALA A 300 16.18 -16.26 -3.15
C ALA A 300 16.18 -17.72 -3.63
N GLU A 301 17.02 -18.02 -4.62
CA GLU A 301 17.15 -19.35 -5.22
C GLU A 301 17.59 -20.40 -4.19
N GLU A 302 18.39 -20.01 -3.20
CA GLU A 302 18.91 -20.90 -2.16
C GLU A 302 17.90 -21.19 -1.03
N LEU A 303 16.86 -20.35 -0.89
CA LEU A 303 15.89 -20.46 0.21
C LEU A 303 14.91 -21.62 0.02
N GLY A 304 14.79 -22.11 -1.23
CA GLY A 304 13.85 -23.16 -1.61
C GLY A 304 12.41 -22.81 -1.21
N TYR A 305 12.04 -21.52 -1.31
CA TYR A 305 10.63 -21.16 -1.34
C TYR A 305 10.04 -21.62 -2.67
N GLY A 306 8.81 -22.11 -2.60
CA GLY A 306 8.09 -22.60 -3.76
C GLY A 306 7.15 -21.53 -4.28
N GLY A 307 6.41 -21.89 -5.31
CA GLY A 307 5.39 -21.06 -5.94
C GLY A 307 5.86 -20.31 -7.17
N GLY A 308 4.89 -19.87 -7.99
CA GLY A 308 5.14 -19.19 -9.27
C GLY A 308 5.69 -17.76 -9.12
N ASN A 309 5.58 -17.17 -7.92
CA ASN A 309 5.83 -15.74 -7.70
C ASN A 309 7.10 -15.45 -6.86
N ASN A 310 8.20 -16.09 -7.21
CA ASN A 310 9.52 -15.89 -6.57
C ASN A 310 10.41 -14.88 -7.32
N ASN A 311 9.86 -14.13 -8.28
CA ASN A 311 10.63 -13.09 -8.92
C ASN A 311 11.06 -12.04 -7.88
N LEU A 312 12.29 -11.56 -8.03
CA LEU A 312 12.86 -10.52 -7.18
C LEU A 312 12.73 -9.14 -7.83
N ARG A 313 11.63 -8.89 -8.56
CA ARG A 313 11.44 -7.58 -9.20
C ARG A 313 11.52 -6.44 -8.20
N PHE A 314 11.08 -6.64 -6.95
CA PHE A 314 11.19 -5.64 -5.89
C PHE A 314 12.64 -5.29 -5.48
N LEU A 315 13.63 -6.04 -5.96
CA LEU A 315 15.08 -5.79 -5.82
C LEU A 315 15.78 -5.45 -7.15
N SER A 316 15.05 -5.33 -8.26
CA SER A 316 15.66 -5.01 -9.55
C SER A 316 15.98 -3.52 -9.67
N GLU A 317 16.65 -3.16 -10.77
CA GLU A 317 16.88 -1.76 -11.17
C GLU A 317 15.58 -1.02 -11.53
N ASP A 318 14.48 -1.74 -11.79
CA ASP A 318 13.15 -1.18 -12.07
C ASP A 318 12.08 -1.93 -11.26
N PRO A 319 12.01 -1.69 -9.94
CA PRO A 319 11.07 -2.37 -9.08
C PRO A 319 9.64 -1.87 -9.32
N SER A 320 8.68 -2.77 -9.08
CA SER A 320 7.26 -2.39 -9.16
C SER A 320 6.97 -1.27 -8.15
N LYS A 321 6.33 -0.19 -8.59
CA LYS A 321 6.00 0.97 -7.74
C LYS A 321 5.12 0.64 -6.52
N ARG A 322 4.46 -0.53 -6.52
CA ARG A 322 3.61 -1.02 -5.42
C ARG A 322 4.33 -1.99 -4.48
N ASN A 323 5.52 -2.47 -4.85
CA ASN A 323 6.22 -3.52 -4.12
C ASN A 323 7.74 -3.34 -4.25
N THR A 324 8.35 -2.74 -3.24
CA THR A 324 9.78 -2.40 -3.20
C THR A 324 10.40 -2.84 -1.86
N ALA A 325 11.68 -2.56 -1.64
CA ALA A 325 12.35 -2.78 -0.34
C ALA A 325 12.46 -1.50 0.51
N GLY A 326 11.77 -0.42 0.14
CA GLY A 326 11.88 0.88 0.82
C GLY A 326 11.46 0.82 2.30
N TRP A 327 10.62 -0.15 2.65
CA TRP A 327 10.18 -0.39 4.02
C TRP A 327 11.32 -0.78 4.96
N MET A 328 12.42 -1.35 4.45
CA MET A 328 13.60 -1.65 5.27
C MET A 328 14.32 -0.36 5.68
N TYR A 329 14.40 0.62 4.77
CA TYR A 329 14.97 1.94 5.08
C TYR A 329 14.10 2.65 6.12
N LEU A 330 12.77 2.60 5.93
CA LEU A 330 11.82 3.15 6.90
C LEU A 330 12.02 2.52 8.30
N TRP A 331 12.17 1.20 8.37
CA TRP A 331 12.46 0.50 9.62
C TRP A 331 13.79 0.92 10.24
N ASP A 332 14.87 1.00 9.45
CA ASP A 332 16.19 1.44 9.93
C ASP A 332 16.13 2.84 10.55
N LYS A 333 15.34 3.75 9.95
CA LYS A 333 15.14 5.11 10.45
C LYS A 333 14.35 5.15 11.75
N GLU A 334 13.22 4.46 11.81
CA GLU A 334 12.36 4.43 13.01
C GLU A 334 13.08 3.79 14.21
N PHE A 335 13.73 2.64 13.97
CA PHE A 335 14.21 1.78 15.05
C PHE A 335 15.72 1.82 15.26
N GLY A 336 16.43 2.70 14.56
CA GLY A 336 17.88 2.88 14.68
C GLY A 336 18.70 1.65 14.31
N THR A 337 18.21 0.87 13.33
CA THR A 337 18.94 -0.29 12.77
C THR A 337 19.69 0.10 11.49
N ASN A 338 20.49 -0.83 10.95
CA ASN A 338 21.33 -0.58 9.76
C ASN A 338 21.27 -1.74 8.76
N TYR A 339 20.12 -2.39 8.64
CA TYR A 339 19.95 -3.59 7.81
C TYR A 339 20.18 -3.30 6.33
N THR A 340 19.72 -2.14 5.84
CA THR A 340 19.85 -1.73 4.45
C THR A 340 21.30 -1.45 4.06
N GLU A 341 22.03 -0.74 4.91
CA GLU A 341 23.45 -0.43 4.73
C GLU A 341 24.30 -1.71 4.83
N SER A 342 24.11 -2.50 5.90
CA SER A 342 24.90 -3.71 6.16
C SER A 342 24.77 -4.76 5.07
N ASN A 343 23.63 -4.79 4.37
CA ASN A 343 23.37 -5.73 3.29
C ASN A 343 23.39 -5.08 1.90
N ASN A 344 23.81 -3.81 1.76
CA ASN A 344 23.99 -3.11 0.48
C ASN A 344 22.75 -3.13 -0.44
N PHE A 345 21.58 -2.71 0.06
CA PHE A 345 20.34 -2.71 -0.74
C PHE A 345 20.39 -1.71 -1.92
N PRO A 346 19.87 -2.07 -3.12
CA PRO A 346 19.95 -1.18 -4.27
C PRO A 346 19.17 0.13 -4.06
N HIS A 347 19.65 1.22 -4.66
CA HIS A 347 19.06 2.54 -4.50
C HIS A 347 17.62 2.62 -5.05
N GLN A 348 17.37 1.92 -6.15
CA GLN A 348 16.11 1.92 -6.89
C GLN A 348 14.96 1.34 -6.06
N THR A 349 15.29 0.56 -5.03
CA THR A 349 14.31 -0.11 -4.15
C THR A 349 13.76 0.77 -3.03
N ARG A 350 14.27 2.00 -2.86
CA ARG A 350 13.99 2.88 -1.70
C ARG A 350 12.59 3.51 -1.68
N THR A 351 11.88 3.46 -2.80
CA THR A 351 10.62 4.19 -2.99
C THR A 351 9.45 3.48 -2.31
N MET A 352 8.49 4.22 -1.75
CA MET A 352 7.28 3.66 -1.11
C MET A 352 6.05 4.53 -1.42
N ILE A 353 5.86 4.87 -2.70
CA ILE A 353 4.92 5.94 -3.08
C ILE A 353 3.47 5.65 -2.73
N THR A 354 3.08 4.37 -2.66
CA THR A 354 1.75 3.95 -2.19
C THR A 354 1.48 4.38 -0.74
N TYR A 355 2.52 4.70 0.02
CA TYR A 355 2.46 5.09 1.43
C TYR A 355 2.91 6.54 1.65
N GLY A 356 2.93 7.38 0.60
CA GLY A 356 3.28 8.79 0.75
C GLY A 356 4.78 9.06 0.96
N ILE A 357 5.66 8.10 0.60
CA ILE A 357 7.12 8.23 0.73
C ILE A 357 7.75 8.05 -0.65
N ALA A 358 8.42 9.09 -1.14
CA ALA A 358 9.04 9.04 -2.45
C ALA A 358 10.42 8.37 -2.40
N ASP A 359 11.19 8.60 -1.34
CA ASP A 359 12.46 7.93 -1.07
C ASP A 359 12.66 7.80 0.45
N ALA A 360 12.56 6.56 0.95
CA ALA A 360 12.67 6.27 2.38
C ALA A 360 14.10 6.46 2.95
N SER A 361 15.14 6.42 2.10
CA SER A 361 16.53 6.63 2.57
C SER A 361 16.78 8.08 3.00
N ASN A 362 16.02 9.00 2.41
CA ASN A 362 16.12 10.45 2.58
C ASN A 362 15.17 11.00 3.66
N ILE A 363 14.66 10.15 4.55
CA ILE A 363 13.90 10.58 5.73
C ILE A 363 14.88 10.84 6.90
N ILE A 364 14.62 11.92 7.63
CA ILE A 364 15.28 12.30 8.88
C ILE A 364 14.25 12.22 10.01
N THR A 365 14.55 11.40 11.01
CA THR A 365 13.77 11.26 12.24
C THR A 365 14.33 12.20 13.33
N PRO A 366 13.50 12.72 14.25
CA PRO A 366 13.90 13.63 15.33
C PRO A 366 14.97 13.09 16.29
#